data_AF-A0AAX3QV73-F1
#
_entry.id   AF-A0AAX3QV73-F1
#
_cell.length_a   1.000
_cell.length_b   1.000
_cell.length_c   1.000
_cell.angle_alpha   90.00
_cell.angle_beta   90.00
_cell.angle_gamma   90.00
#
_symmetry.space_group_name_H-M   'P 1'
#
loop_
_entity.id
_entity.type
_entity.pdbx_description
1 polymer ?
#
loop_
_entity_poly.entity_id
_entity_poly.type
_entity_poly.pdbx_seq_one_letter_code
_entity_poly.pdbx_strand_id
1 'polypeptide(L)'
;MPTRILRNDRPKGGLTQVGKRHDLKAVRWYVLTLPTAAGGRRDRISPSKGLDVELSRRERRGETLFEYFAPSYVEVRKVGGKLVNTRRPLLFNYVFIRSSVEEIFRMKQALPLYNFLPRVSSGSTTYFPHLLDQEMANLRWVAEAYSNELPVYVPESTRLLKGDRVRITSGYFTGMEAEVVIQPGGGHKEVMARILDCMWVPLFEVKAGEYELIELNAKSKHVYTHLDNDRLSEGLHEALGRYHASGSVCEEDRRLAGEVLRGYASLRAETDVMRCKLCALLLPTYKLSGDEEAFVRLHDTMRGLLPVVKAPQSRALLLVTLYGCTDNALYRRMAHELVDPWQVDPSPKKSKLSLIRRLGDYDRWLGHESVDS
;
A
#
# COMPACT_ATOMS: atom_id res chain seq x y z
N MET A 1 7.19 -6.08 -71.09
CA MET A 1 6.08 -5.22 -70.65
C MET A 1 5.81 -5.48 -69.17
N PRO A 2 6.34 -4.67 -68.24
CA PRO A 2 6.11 -4.82 -66.81
C PRO A 2 4.88 -4.01 -66.35
N THR A 3 4.04 -4.63 -65.54
CA THR A 3 2.76 -4.11 -65.08
C THR A 3 2.94 -3.13 -63.93
N ARG A 4 2.33 -1.94 -64.08
CA ARG A 4 2.24 -0.83 -63.11
C ARG A 4 1.73 -1.29 -61.73
N ILE A 5 2.47 -1.00 -60.66
CA ILE A 5 1.95 -0.95 -59.28
C ILE A 5 1.85 0.54 -58.90
N LEU A 6 0.63 0.97 -58.59
CA LEU A 6 0.32 2.33 -58.14
C LEU A 6 0.90 2.56 -56.73
N ARG A 7 1.77 3.57 -56.61
CA ARG A 7 2.16 4.16 -55.32
C ARG A 7 0.93 4.75 -54.65
N ASN A 8 0.70 4.37 -53.40
CA ASN A 8 -0.23 5.06 -52.51
C ASN A 8 0.56 5.46 -51.25
N ASP A 9 1.34 6.54 -51.37
CA ASP A 9 1.99 7.20 -50.23
C ASP A 9 0.92 7.90 -49.39
N ARG A 10 0.45 7.24 -48.33
CA ARG A 10 -0.26 7.92 -47.23
C ARG A 10 0.73 8.19 -46.09
N PRO A 11 0.83 9.42 -45.55
CA PRO A 11 1.72 9.72 -44.44
C PRO A 11 1.16 9.13 -43.13
N LYS A 12 1.90 8.18 -42.52
CA LYS A 12 1.66 7.64 -41.16
C LYS A 12 2.04 8.64 -40.04
N GLY A 13 1.74 9.92 -40.19
CA GLY A 13 2.17 10.99 -39.28
C GLY A 13 1.11 11.52 -38.30
N GLY A 14 -0.19 11.27 -38.54
CA GLY A 14 -1.25 12.01 -37.85
C GLY A 14 -1.61 11.52 -36.43
N LEU A 15 -1.73 10.21 -36.23
CA LEU A 15 -2.35 9.66 -35.01
C LEU A 15 -1.45 9.77 -33.76
N THR A 16 -0.13 9.65 -33.90
CA THR A 16 0.83 9.80 -32.79
C THR A 16 1.04 11.26 -32.37
N GLN A 17 0.82 12.22 -33.28
CA GLN A 17 0.98 13.65 -32.98
C GLN A 17 -0.26 14.24 -32.31
N VAL A 18 -1.46 13.77 -32.68
CA VAL A 18 -2.74 14.18 -32.08
C VAL A 18 -2.82 13.74 -30.61
N GLY A 19 -2.45 12.49 -30.29
CA GLY A 19 -2.39 12.01 -28.90
C GLY A 19 -1.40 12.76 -28.01
N LYS A 20 -0.21 13.11 -28.54
CA LYS A 20 0.78 13.94 -27.83
C LYS A 20 0.30 15.38 -27.60
N ARG A 21 -0.45 15.97 -28.55
CA ARG A 21 -1.02 17.32 -28.41
C ARG A 21 -2.15 17.37 -27.38
N HIS A 22 -2.97 16.32 -27.27
CA HIS A 22 -4.00 16.26 -26.24
C HIS A 22 -3.42 16.20 -24.82
N ASP A 23 -2.29 15.51 -24.64
CA ASP A 23 -1.63 15.41 -23.34
C ASP A 23 -1.05 16.75 -22.83
N LEU A 24 -0.58 17.61 -23.75
CA LEU A 24 -0.04 18.93 -23.40
C LEU A 24 -1.11 19.94 -22.94
N LYS A 25 -2.37 19.72 -23.34
CA LYS A 25 -3.53 20.55 -22.99
C LYS A 25 -4.31 20.02 -21.79
N ALA A 26 -4.01 18.81 -21.33
CA ALA A 26 -4.67 18.22 -20.18
C ALA A 26 -4.37 19.04 -18.92
N VAL A 27 -5.42 19.42 -18.19
CA VAL A 27 -5.29 20.12 -16.90
C VAL A 27 -5.04 19.06 -15.82
N ARG A 28 -3.86 19.13 -15.20
CA ARG A 28 -3.44 18.23 -14.12
C ARG A 28 -2.62 19.00 -13.09
N TRP A 29 -2.35 18.36 -11.96
CA TRP A 29 -1.46 18.92 -10.96
C TRP A 29 0.00 18.59 -11.28
N TYR A 30 0.77 19.59 -11.69
CA TYR A 30 2.21 19.46 -11.96
C TYR A 30 3.03 20.00 -10.80
N VAL A 31 4.26 19.49 -10.65
CA VAL A 31 5.22 20.02 -9.68
C VAL A 31 6.28 20.86 -10.37
N LEU A 32 6.40 22.08 -9.87
CA LEU A 32 7.44 23.04 -10.24
C LEU A 32 8.43 23.18 -9.09
N THR A 33 9.68 23.45 -9.44
CA THR A 33 10.80 23.69 -8.52
C THR A 33 11.32 25.09 -8.75
N LEU A 34 11.74 25.76 -7.67
CA LEU A 34 12.52 26.98 -7.77
C LEU A 34 13.97 26.72 -7.34
N PRO A 35 14.95 27.42 -7.92
CA PRO A 35 16.33 27.39 -7.43
C PRO A 35 16.40 27.77 -5.96
N THR A 36 17.18 27.02 -5.21
CA THR A 36 17.54 27.36 -3.84
C THR A 36 18.69 28.37 -3.92
N ALA A 37 18.51 29.57 -3.38
CA ALA A 37 19.50 30.63 -3.52
C ALA A 37 20.88 30.17 -3.03
N ALA A 38 21.85 30.07 -3.94
CA ALA A 38 23.26 29.87 -3.59
C ALA A 38 23.78 31.17 -2.95
N GLY A 39 24.25 31.08 -1.70
CA GLY A 39 24.87 32.19 -0.98
C GLY A 39 23.91 33.03 -0.13
N GLY A 40 23.80 32.66 1.16
CA GLY A 40 23.43 33.55 2.28
C GLY A 40 22.04 34.20 2.32
N ARG A 41 21.27 34.23 1.22
CA ARG A 41 19.91 34.80 1.16
C ARG A 41 18.84 33.71 1.14
N ARG A 42 18.97 32.74 2.05
CA ARG A 42 18.07 31.57 2.17
C ARG A 42 16.59 31.97 2.40
N ASP A 43 16.34 33.20 2.85
CA ASP A 43 15.03 33.63 3.35
C ASP A 43 14.20 34.48 2.36
N ARG A 44 14.64 34.66 1.10
CA ARG A 44 14.04 35.64 0.18
C ARG A 44 13.23 35.12 -1.00
N ILE A 45 13.32 33.83 -1.35
CA ILE A 45 12.55 33.27 -2.48
C ILE A 45 11.37 32.47 -1.91
N SER A 46 10.23 33.15 -1.72
CA SER A 46 8.97 32.48 -1.43
C SER A 46 8.51 31.71 -2.68
N PRO A 47 8.21 30.40 -2.57
CA PRO A 47 7.70 29.61 -3.68
C PRO A 47 6.37 30.15 -4.25
N SER A 48 5.53 30.76 -3.42
CA SER A 48 4.21 31.26 -3.82
C SER A 48 4.26 32.63 -4.51
N LYS A 49 5.21 33.50 -4.11
CA LYS A 49 5.18 34.94 -4.44
C LYS A 49 5.07 35.26 -5.92
N GLY A 50 5.80 34.54 -6.78
CA GLY A 50 5.74 34.76 -8.23
C GLY A 50 4.37 34.37 -8.82
N LEU A 51 3.78 33.29 -8.31
CA LEU A 51 2.45 32.84 -8.70
C LEU A 51 1.36 33.77 -8.17
N ASP A 52 1.50 34.30 -6.95
CA ASP A 52 0.58 35.31 -6.39
C ASP A 52 0.48 36.55 -7.27
N VAL A 53 1.64 37.04 -7.73
CA VAL A 53 1.71 38.21 -8.64
C VAL A 53 1.07 37.90 -9.99
N GLU A 54 1.35 36.72 -10.55
CA GLU A 54 0.77 36.30 -11.83
C GLU A 54 -0.75 36.10 -11.74
N LEU A 55 -1.24 35.49 -10.65
CA LEU A 55 -2.67 35.32 -10.40
C LEU A 55 -3.37 36.68 -10.28
N SER A 56 -2.81 37.60 -9.49
CA SER A 56 -3.31 38.98 -9.34
C SER A 56 -3.27 39.78 -10.65
N ARG A 57 -2.31 39.51 -11.54
CA ARG A 57 -2.26 40.13 -12.87
C ARG A 57 -3.40 39.63 -13.75
N ARG A 58 -3.65 38.31 -13.75
CA ARG A 58 -4.70 37.68 -14.56
C ARG A 58 -6.09 38.12 -14.12
N GLU A 59 -6.31 38.17 -12.82
CA GLU A 59 -7.56 38.66 -12.23
C GLU A 59 -7.87 40.08 -12.72
N ARG A 60 -6.90 41.01 -12.66
CA ARG A 60 -7.06 42.38 -13.16
C ARG A 60 -7.31 42.49 -14.67
N ARG A 61 -6.90 41.49 -15.45
CA ARG A 61 -7.02 41.47 -16.91
C ARG A 61 -8.19 40.62 -17.41
N GLY A 62 -8.94 39.98 -16.51
CA GLY A 62 -10.01 39.04 -16.88
C GLY A 62 -9.49 37.81 -17.62
N GLU A 63 -8.24 37.41 -17.38
CA GLU A 63 -7.64 36.22 -17.98
C GLU A 63 -7.96 34.97 -17.15
N THR A 64 -7.86 33.78 -17.76
CA THR A 64 -8.11 32.51 -17.09
C THR A 64 -7.19 32.31 -15.88
N LEU A 65 -7.80 32.15 -14.71
CA LEU A 65 -7.12 31.87 -13.44
C LEU A 65 -6.60 30.42 -13.37
N PHE A 66 -5.69 30.18 -12.45
CA PHE A 66 -5.14 28.85 -12.18
C PHE A 66 -5.09 28.60 -10.67
N GLU A 67 -5.08 27.32 -10.30
CA GLU A 67 -4.98 26.87 -8.92
C GLU A 67 -3.54 26.46 -8.62
N TYR A 68 -3.01 26.80 -7.45
CA TYR A 68 -1.71 26.33 -7.00
C TYR A 68 -1.69 26.06 -5.50
N PHE A 69 -0.77 25.21 -5.05
CA PHE A 69 -0.53 24.87 -3.65
C PHE A 69 0.98 24.92 -3.37
N ALA A 70 1.38 25.76 -2.42
CA ALA A 70 2.79 26.02 -2.10
C ALA A 70 3.00 26.08 -0.58
N PRO A 71 3.01 24.91 0.11
CA PRO A 71 3.28 24.88 1.55
C PRO A 71 4.73 25.24 1.83
N SER A 72 5.00 25.64 3.07
CA SER A 72 6.36 25.75 3.59
C SER A 72 6.86 24.36 3.95
N TYR A 73 8.16 24.11 3.79
CA TYR A 73 8.75 22.82 4.11
C TYR A 73 9.83 22.96 5.17
N VAL A 74 9.81 22.04 6.13
CA VAL A 74 10.74 22.03 7.27
C VAL A 74 11.43 20.67 7.41
N GLU A 75 12.75 20.69 7.65
CA GLU A 75 13.52 19.48 7.97
C GLU A 75 13.27 19.10 9.43
N VAL A 76 12.72 17.92 9.70
CA VAL A 76 12.57 17.42 11.06
C VAL A 76 13.73 16.49 11.41
N ARG A 77 14.45 16.81 12.49
CA ARG A 77 15.51 15.96 13.04
C ARG A 77 15.07 15.36 14.37
N LYS A 78 15.33 14.08 14.56
CA LYS A 78 15.12 13.42 15.85
C LYS A 78 16.36 13.62 16.72
N VAL A 79 16.23 14.40 17.80
CA VAL A 79 17.30 14.63 18.78
C VAL A 79 16.82 14.10 20.13
N GLY A 80 17.50 13.07 20.66
CA GLY A 80 17.14 12.47 21.96
C GLY A 80 15.73 11.87 22.00
N GLY A 81 15.24 11.30 20.90
CA GLY A 81 13.90 10.71 20.81
C GLY A 81 12.77 11.73 20.60
N LYS A 82 13.04 13.03 20.71
CA LYS A 82 12.09 14.10 20.40
C LYS A 82 12.32 14.64 18.99
N LEU A 83 11.22 14.86 18.27
CA LEU A 83 11.25 15.50 16.97
C LEU A 83 11.49 16.99 17.18
N VAL A 84 12.62 17.48 16.68
CA VAL A 84 12.95 18.90 16.67
C VAL A 84 12.76 19.38 15.24
N ASN A 85 11.79 20.27 15.06
CA ASN A 85 11.65 20.99 13.80
C ASN A 85 12.90 21.87 13.65
N THR A 86 13.81 21.45 12.79
CA THR A 86 14.87 22.34 12.37
C THR A 86 14.29 23.16 11.24
N ARG A 87 14.12 24.48 11.46
CA ARG A 87 13.74 25.45 10.41
C ARG A 87 14.88 25.59 9.38
N ARG A 88 15.31 24.48 8.80
CA ARG A 88 16.23 24.38 7.68
C ARG A 88 15.34 24.25 6.44
N PRO A 89 15.36 25.25 5.55
CA PRO A 89 14.68 25.14 4.27
C PRO A 89 15.21 23.94 3.49
N LEU A 90 14.32 23.15 2.90
CA LEU A 90 14.71 22.00 2.07
C LEU A 90 15.48 22.43 0.82
N LEU A 91 16.22 21.48 0.25
CA LEU A 91 16.95 21.63 -1.01
C LEU A 91 16.07 22.03 -2.20
N PHE A 92 14.76 21.78 -2.13
CA PHE A 92 13.83 22.00 -3.23
C PHE A 92 12.62 22.84 -2.79
N ASN A 93 12.44 23.98 -3.44
CA ASN A 93 11.27 24.84 -3.29
C ASN A 93 10.15 24.33 -4.22
N TYR A 94 9.42 23.31 -3.79
CA TYR A 94 8.37 22.71 -4.61
C TYR A 94 7.05 23.48 -4.55
N VAL A 95 6.42 23.64 -5.70
CA VAL A 95 5.08 24.20 -5.86
C VAL A 95 4.25 23.30 -6.74
N PHE A 96 3.02 23.05 -6.32
CA PHE A 96 2.05 22.28 -7.07
C PHE A 96 1.15 23.25 -7.82
N ILE A 97 0.96 23.06 -9.12
CA ILE A 97 0.12 23.92 -9.96
C ILE A 97 -0.85 23.07 -10.76
N ARG A 98 -2.14 23.44 -10.73
CA ARG A 98 -3.18 22.81 -11.53
C ARG A 98 -3.35 23.57 -12.83
N SER A 99 -2.77 23.05 -13.90
CA SER A 99 -2.77 23.70 -15.21
C SER A 99 -2.40 22.71 -16.31
N SER A 100 -2.35 23.16 -17.56
CA SER A 100 -1.82 22.38 -18.69
C SER A 100 -0.34 22.65 -18.91
N VAL A 101 0.37 21.72 -19.54
CA VAL A 101 1.80 21.88 -19.86
C VAL A 101 2.02 23.11 -20.75
N GLU A 102 1.17 23.32 -21.75
CA GLU A 102 1.22 24.50 -22.62
C GLU A 102 1.09 25.81 -21.83
N GLU A 103 0.15 25.85 -20.89
CA GLU A 103 -0.11 27.05 -20.09
C GLU A 103 1.03 27.32 -19.11
N ILE A 104 1.60 26.28 -18.49
CA ILE A 104 2.78 26.41 -17.62
C ILE A 104 3.99 26.91 -18.41
N PHE A 105 4.23 26.42 -19.63
CA PHE A 105 5.30 26.96 -20.48
C PHE A 105 5.10 28.44 -20.82
N ARG A 106 3.85 28.87 -21.03
CA ARG A 106 3.53 30.30 -21.22
C ARG A 106 3.82 31.11 -19.96
N MET A 107 3.37 30.64 -18.79
CA MET A 107 3.66 31.28 -17.49
C MET A 107 5.16 31.43 -17.23
N LYS A 108 5.95 30.40 -17.57
CA LYS A 108 7.41 30.41 -17.43
C LYS A 108 8.12 31.52 -18.21
N GLN A 109 7.51 32.08 -19.25
CA GLN A 109 8.09 33.23 -19.95
C GLN A 109 8.16 34.47 -19.04
N ALA A 110 7.16 34.64 -18.16
CA ALA A 110 7.14 35.69 -17.14
C ALA A 110 7.76 35.25 -15.81
N LEU A 111 7.77 33.94 -15.55
CA LEU A 111 8.24 33.32 -14.30
C LEU A 111 9.37 32.30 -14.56
N PRO A 112 10.55 32.72 -15.07
CA PRO A 112 11.58 31.80 -15.57
C PRO A 112 12.23 30.93 -14.49
N LEU A 113 12.09 31.30 -13.21
CA LEU A 113 12.64 30.55 -12.08
C LEU A 113 11.89 29.24 -11.81
N TYR A 114 10.63 29.11 -12.24
CA TYR A 114 9.83 27.92 -11.97
C TYR A 114 10.12 26.85 -13.00
N ASN A 115 10.58 25.67 -12.57
CA ASN A 115 11.02 24.59 -13.45
C ASN A 115 10.25 23.30 -13.21
N PHE A 116 9.83 22.63 -14.29
CA PHE A 116 9.29 21.28 -14.16
C PHE A 116 10.32 20.35 -13.53
N LEU A 117 9.83 19.37 -12.78
CA LEU A 117 10.63 18.20 -12.44
C LEU A 117 11.13 17.49 -13.72
N PRO A 118 12.28 16.78 -13.63
CA PRO A 118 12.74 15.91 -14.70
C PRO A 118 11.63 14.95 -15.16
N ARG A 119 11.57 14.69 -16.47
CA ARG A 119 10.58 13.77 -17.02
C ARG A 119 10.82 12.35 -16.52
N VAL A 120 9.72 11.64 -16.31
CA VAL A 120 9.73 10.23 -15.93
C VAL A 120 9.38 9.39 -17.16
N SER A 121 10.02 8.23 -17.27
CA SER A 121 9.80 7.27 -18.35
C SER A 121 8.93 6.13 -17.83
N SER A 122 7.82 5.84 -18.51
CA SER A 122 7.04 4.62 -18.31
C SER A 122 6.94 3.90 -19.66
N GLY A 123 7.66 2.79 -19.79
CA GLY A 123 7.82 2.09 -21.07
C GLY A 123 8.38 2.99 -22.17
N SER A 124 7.64 3.14 -23.27
CA SER A 124 8.01 3.98 -24.42
C SER A 124 7.60 5.46 -24.30
N THR A 125 6.93 5.85 -23.21
CA THR A 125 6.38 7.21 -23.05
C THR A 125 7.15 7.99 -21.99
N THR A 126 7.50 9.24 -22.31
CA THR A 126 8.10 10.18 -21.36
C THR A 126 7.10 11.30 -21.07
N TYR A 127 6.90 11.62 -19.80
CA TYR A 127 5.92 12.62 -19.37
C TYR A 127 6.45 13.44 -18.20
N PHE A 128 5.86 14.62 -17.99
CA PHE A 128 6.13 15.43 -16.79
C PHE A 128 5.38 14.83 -15.59
N PRO A 129 6.05 14.62 -14.44
CA PRO A 129 5.39 14.13 -13.22
C PRO A 129 4.19 14.99 -12.87
N HIS A 130 3.06 14.34 -12.59
CA HIS A 130 1.83 14.99 -12.19
C HIS A 130 1.06 14.14 -11.19
N LEU A 131 0.26 14.79 -10.35
CA LEU A 131 -0.61 14.17 -9.39
C LEU A 131 -2.05 14.10 -9.92
N LEU A 132 -2.76 13.08 -9.47
CA LEU A 132 -4.22 13.01 -9.52
C LEU A 132 -4.83 13.99 -8.51
N ASP A 133 -6.07 14.41 -8.77
CA ASP A 133 -6.79 15.32 -7.86
C ASP A 133 -6.92 14.74 -6.44
N GLN A 134 -7.11 13.42 -6.30
CA GLN A 134 -7.16 12.74 -5.00
C GLN A 134 -5.82 12.79 -4.26
N GLU A 135 -4.70 12.63 -4.97
CA GLU A 135 -3.36 12.67 -4.35
C GLU A 135 -3.06 14.09 -3.84
N MET A 136 -3.50 15.11 -4.56
CA MET A 136 -3.41 16.50 -4.11
C MET A 136 -4.35 16.85 -2.97
N ALA A 137 -5.56 16.26 -2.93
CA ALA A 137 -6.45 16.38 -1.79
C ALA A 137 -5.80 15.80 -0.53
N ASN A 138 -5.21 14.60 -0.64
CA ASN A 138 -4.49 13.98 0.47
C ASN A 138 -3.30 14.84 0.93
N LEU A 139 -2.49 15.37 -0.01
CA LEU A 139 -1.37 16.23 0.33
C LEU A 139 -1.81 17.49 1.09
N ARG A 140 -2.86 18.16 0.62
CA ARG A 140 -3.39 19.36 1.30
C ARG A 140 -3.90 19.04 2.69
N TRP A 141 -4.56 17.90 2.86
CA TRP A 141 -5.01 17.43 4.16
C TRP A 141 -3.84 17.19 5.12
N VAL A 142 -2.76 16.56 4.64
CA VAL A 142 -1.53 16.41 5.45
C VAL A 142 -0.93 17.77 5.81
N ALA A 143 -0.87 18.70 4.86
CA ALA A 143 -0.32 20.03 5.12
C ALA A 143 -1.15 20.83 6.11
N GLU A 144 -2.47 20.72 6.07
CA GLU A 144 -3.38 21.39 7.01
C GLU A 144 -3.11 20.94 8.45
N ALA A 145 -2.90 19.64 8.67
CA ALA A 145 -2.49 19.09 9.97
C ALA A 145 -1.19 19.71 10.50
N TYR A 146 -0.31 20.16 9.61
CA TYR A 146 0.95 20.81 9.95
C TYR A 146 0.91 22.34 9.77
N SER A 147 -0.27 22.97 9.76
CA SER A 147 -0.41 24.43 9.57
C SER A 147 0.31 24.96 8.31
N ASN A 148 0.33 24.14 7.24
CA ASN A 148 1.07 24.35 5.99
C ASN A 148 2.60 24.45 6.14
N GLU A 149 3.18 23.96 7.24
CA GLU A 149 4.61 23.72 7.43
C GLU A 149 4.91 22.21 7.36
N LEU A 150 4.92 21.66 6.14
CA LEU A 150 5.10 20.23 5.91
C LEU A 150 6.48 19.75 6.40
N PRO A 151 6.53 18.81 7.36
CA PRO A 151 7.76 18.10 7.68
C PRO A 151 8.04 17.13 6.54
N VAL A 152 9.14 17.29 5.80
CA VAL A 152 9.44 16.36 4.69
C VAL A 152 10.76 15.69 4.91
N TYR A 153 10.76 14.38 4.69
CA TYR A 153 11.97 13.61 4.48
C TYR A 153 12.23 13.54 2.98
N VAL A 154 13.32 14.17 2.54
CA VAL A 154 13.92 13.89 1.23
C VAL A 154 14.94 12.79 1.47
N PRO A 155 14.62 11.51 1.19
CA PRO A 155 15.60 10.46 1.36
C PRO A 155 16.82 10.76 0.49
N GLU A 156 18.00 10.82 1.09
CA GLU A 156 19.21 10.41 0.37
C GLU A 156 18.92 9.00 -0.12
N SER A 157 18.83 8.86 -1.44
CA SER A 157 18.06 7.87 -2.22
C SER A 157 18.27 6.37 -1.91
N THR A 158 19.05 6.03 -0.91
CA THR A 158 19.42 4.67 -0.51
C THR A 158 19.06 4.30 0.93
N ARG A 159 18.51 5.24 1.73
CA ARG A 159 18.31 5.01 3.17
C ARG A 159 16.90 4.53 3.53
N LEU A 160 15.82 5.05 2.97
CA LEU A 160 14.48 4.60 3.40
C LEU A 160 14.14 3.22 2.81
N LEU A 161 13.97 2.23 3.69
CA LEU A 161 13.43 0.92 3.30
C LEU A 161 11.92 1.08 3.13
N LYS A 162 11.47 1.16 1.87
CA LYS A 162 10.05 1.09 1.51
C LYS A 162 9.40 -0.09 2.25
N GLY A 163 8.23 0.09 2.85
CA GLY A 163 7.55 -0.99 3.57
C GLY A 163 6.09 -1.12 3.16
N ASP A 164 5.25 -1.63 4.06
CA ASP A 164 3.91 -2.08 3.72
C ASP A 164 2.96 -0.90 3.48
N ARG A 165 2.07 -1.03 2.50
CA ARG A 165 1.00 -0.04 2.28
C ARG A 165 -0.12 -0.27 3.26
N VAL A 166 -0.58 0.81 3.86
CA VAL A 166 -1.59 0.81 4.92
C VAL A 166 -2.67 1.85 4.64
N ARG A 167 -3.88 1.63 5.16
CA ARG A 167 -4.96 2.62 5.19
C ARG A 167 -5.19 3.03 6.63
N ILE A 168 -5.27 4.32 6.89
CA ILE A 168 -5.57 4.82 8.23
C ILE A 168 -7.05 4.63 8.50
N THR A 169 -7.39 4.04 9.65
CA THR A 169 -8.74 3.63 10.02
C THR A 169 -9.35 4.50 11.11
N SER A 170 -8.56 5.37 11.75
CA SER A 170 -9.02 6.25 12.82
C SER A 170 -8.18 7.52 12.93
N GLY A 171 -8.69 8.52 13.66
CA GLY A 171 -8.02 9.80 13.85
C GLY A 171 -8.16 10.76 12.67
N TYR A 172 -7.39 11.84 12.69
CA TYR A 172 -7.51 12.95 11.74
C TYR A 172 -7.26 12.53 10.28
N PHE A 173 -6.48 11.47 10.04
CA PHE A 173 -6.12 11.00 8.69
C PHE A 173 -6.97 9.81 8.19
N THR A 174 -8.13 9.54 8.80
CA THR A 174 -8.99 8.40 8.46
C THR A 174 -9.28 8.31 6.95
N GLY A 175 -9.05 7.13 6.35
CA GLY A 175 -9.23 6.85 4.93
C GLY A 175 -7.98 7.05 4.06
N MET A 176 -6.94 7.71 4.57
CA MET A 176 -5.71 7.96 3.82
C MET A 176 -4.88 6.70 3.64
N GLU A 177 -4.37 6.49 2.42
CA GLU A 177 -3.37 5.45 2.14
C GLU A 177 -1.96 5.99 2.33
N ALA A 178 -1.12 5.23 3.03
CA ALA A 178 0.24 5.56 3.39
C ALA A 178 1.14 4.33 3.30
N GLU A 179 2.44 4.48 3.54
CA GLU A 179 3.37 3.36 3.67
C GLU A 179 4.08 3.38 5.02
N VAL A 180 4.25 2.21 5.62
CA VAL A 180 5.03 2.04 6.85
C VAL A 180 6.48 1.90 6.47
N VAL A 181 7.29 2.91 6.77
CA VAL A 181 8.71 2.96 6.41
C VAL A 181 9.57 2.72 7.65
N ILE A 182 10.65 1.95 7.49
CA ILE A 182 11.65 1.76 8.55
C ILE A 182 12.83 2.68 8.26
N GLN A 183 13.16 3.56 9.21
CA GLN A 183 14.39 4.34 9.14
C GLN A 183 15.63 3.47 9.46
N PRO A 184 16.71 3.54 8.66
CA PRO A 184 17.96 2.84 8.98
C PRO A 184 18.55 3.27 10.32
N GLY A 185 19.08 2.30 11.06
CA GLY A 185 19.80 2.53 12.32
C GLY A 185 18.92 2.75 13.55
N GLY A 186 17.60 2.93 13.40
CA GLY A 186 16.69 3.16 14.52
C GLY A 186 15.68 2.05 14.79
N GLY A 187 15.40 1.16 13.83
CA GLY A 187 14.39 0.10 13.96
C GLY A 187 12.95 0.58 14.16
N HIS A 188 12.73 1.89 14.25
CA HIS A 188 11.42 2.51 14.45
C HIS A 188 10.65 2.54 13.13
N LYS A 189 9.42 2.01 13.16
CA LYS A 189 8.46 2.06 12.07
C LYS A 189 7.71 3.39 12.15
N GLU A 190 7.69 4.13 11.05
CA GLU A 190 6.95 5.39 10.94
C GLU A 190 5.99 5.30 9.76
N VAL A 191 4.77 5.81 9.94
CA VAL A 191 3.77 5.88 8.86
C VAL A 191 4.05 7.13 8.04
N MET A 192 4.28 6.96 6.74
CA MET A 192 4.67 8.03 5.84
C MET A 192 3.71 8.11 4.65
N ALA A 193 3.20 9.30 4.34
CA ALA A 193 2.53 9.57 3.08
C ALA A 193 3.57 9.76 1.97
N ARG A 194 3.40 9.02 0.87
CA ARG A 194 4.25 9.12 -0.33
C ARG A 194 3.64 10.11 -1.32
N ILE A 195 4.45 11.04 -1.82
CA ILE A 195 4.03 12.03 -2.83
C ILE A 195 4.94 11.88 -4.05
N LEU A 196 4.34 11.56 -5.21
CA LEU A 196 5.02 11.46 -6.52
C LEU A 196 6.28 10.58 -6.56
N ASP A 197 6.38 9.61 -5.67
CA ASP A 197 7.55 8.74 -5.48
C ASP A 197 8.86 9.50 -5.17
N CYS A 198 8.78 10.81 -4.92
CA CYS A 198 9.93 11.68 -4.75
C CYS A 198 9.97 12.38 -3.38
N MET A 199 8.87 12.38 -2.64
CA MET A 199 8.78 12.96 -1.29
C MET A 199 8.04 12.06 -0.32
N TRP A 200 8.44 12.12 0.94
CA TRP A 200 7.84 11.40 2.04
C TRP A 200 7.50 12.35 3.18
N VAL A 201 6.25 12.32 3.62
CA VAL A 201 5.76 13.14 4.73
C VAL A 201 5.35 12.22 5.87
N PRO A 202 5.94 12.35 7.06
CA PRO A 202 5.52 11.58 8.22
C PRO A 202 4.12 11.97 8.65
N LEU A 203 3.37 10.98 9.13
CA LEU A 203 2.08 11.18 9.78
C LEU A 203 2.29 10.96 11.29
N PHE A 204 2.82 11.98 11.98
CA PHE A 204 3.28 11.86 13.37
C PHE A 204 2.15 11.52 14.37
N GLU A 205 0.91 11.79 14.01
CA GLU A 205 -0.27 11.51 14.86
C GLU A 205 -0.75 10.06 14.76
N VAL A 206 -0.28 9.29 13.77
CA VAL A 206 -0.77 7.93 13.50
C VAL A 206 0.01 6.92 14.31
N LYS A 207 -0.68 6.18 15.18
CA LYS A 207 -0.11 5.12 16.03
C LYS A 207 -0.33 3.73 15.45
N ALA A 208 0.44 2.77 15.95
CA ALA A 208 0.19 1.35 15.67
C ALA A 208 -1.23 0.95 16.12
N GLY A 209 -2.00 0.35 15.22
CA GLY A 209 -3.40 -0.03 15.46
C GLY A 209 -4.43 0.95 14.89
N GLU A 210 -4.01 2.14 14.48
CA GLU A 210 -4.88 3.15 13.82
C GLU A 210 -4.88 3.00 12.29
N TYR A 211 -4.35 1.89 11.77
CA TYR A 211 -4.27 1.60 10.35
C TYR A 211 -4.41 0.10 10.08
N GLU A 212 -4.96 -0.24 8.91
CA GLU A 212 -5.05 -1.59 8.35
C GLU A 212 -3.97 -1.80 7.27
N LEU A 213 -3.55 -3.04 7.03
CA LEU A 213 -2.68 -3.36 5.90
C LEU A 213 -3.50 -3.54 4.62
N ILE A 214 -3.06 -2.88 3.55
CA ILE A 214 -3.67 -3.03 2.21
C ILE A 214 -2.77 -3.86 1.29
N GLU A 215 -1.45 -3.70 1.40
CA GLU A 215 -0.48 -4.38 0.54
C GLU A 215 0.84 -4.61 1.27
N LEU A 216 1.37 -5.83 1.24
CA LEU A 216 2.68 -6.14 1.79
C LEU A 216 3.77 -5.81 0.76
N ASN A 217 4.89 -5.23 1.21
CA ASN A 217 6.00 -4.98 0.30
C ASN A 217 6.69 -6.29 -0.10
N ALA A 218 6.37 -6.78 -1.31
CA ALA A 218 6.90 -8.01 -1.91
C ALA A 218 8.45 -8.07 -2.01
N LYS A 219 9.14 -6.92 -1.96
CA LYS A 219 10.62 -6.84 -2.00
C LYS A 219 11.27 -6.98 -0.62
N SER A 220 10.49 -6.95 0.46
CA SER A 220 11.03 -7.13 1.81
C SER A 220 11.34 -8.61 2.09
N LYS A 221 12.43 -8.90 2.81
CA LYS A 221 12.74 -10.28 3.26
C LYS A 221 11.72 -10.85 4.25
N HIS A 222 10.73 -10.06 4.68
CA HIS A 222 9.81 -10.36 5.79
C HIS A 222 8.33 -10.49 5.38
N VAL A 223 8.01 -10.50 4.07
CA VAL A 223 6.62 -10.65 3.56
C VAL A 223 5.91 -11.83 4.20
N TYR A 224 6.58 -12.97 4.31
CA TYR A 224 5.99 -14.16 4.91
C TYR A 224 5.95 -14.09 6.43
N THR A 225 6.83 -13.36 7.10
CA THR A 225 6.85 -13.19 8.56
C THR A 225 5.59 -12.49 9.07
N HIS A 226 5.02 -11.57 8.29
CA HIS A 226 3.76 -10.91 8.62
C HIS A 226 2.54 -11.84 8.54
N LEU A 227 2.57 -12.81 7.62
CA LEU A 227 1.52 -13.83 7.45
C LEU A 227 1.75 -15.05 8.34
N ASP A 228 3.01 -15.34 8.71
CA ASP A 228 3.43 -16.37 9.67
C ASP A 228 3.44 -15.81 11.10
N ASN A 229 2.39 -15.07 11.45
CA ASN A 229 2.22 -14.54 12.80
C ASN A 229 1.77 -15.67 13.72
N ASP A 230 2.73 -16.38 14.30
CA ASP A 230 2.50 -17.54 15.17
C ASP A 230 1.50 -17.22 16.29
N ARG A 231 1.53 -16.01 16.89
CA ARG A 231 0.56 -15.61 17.92
C ARG A 231 -0.87 -15.61 17.40
N LEU A 232 -1.12 -14.99 16.25
CA LEU A 232 -2.47 -14.90 15.68
C LEU A 232 -2.94 -16.25 15.16
N SER A 233 -2.07 -16.95 14.43
CA SER A 233 -2.40 -18.26 13.86
C SER A 233 -2.70 -19.29 14.94
N GLU A 234 -1.93 -19.30 16.03
CA GLU A 234 -2.13 -20.23 17.13
C GLU A 234 -3.33 -19.83 17.99
N GLY A 235 -3.48 -18.55 18.32
CA GLY A 235 -4.64 -18.06 19.07
C GLY A 235 -5.96 -18.36 18.35
N LEU A 236 -6.01 -18.21 17.03
CA LEU A 236 -7.20 -18.57 16.23
C LEU A 236 -7.49 -20.07 16.26
N HIS A 237 -6.45 -20.90 16.26
CA HIS A 237 -6.59 -22.36 16.32
C HIS A 237 -7.12 -22.80 17.69
N GLU A 238 -6.57 -22.27 18.78
CA GLU A 238 -7.06 -22.53 20.15
C GLU A 238 -8.49 -22.00 20.35
N ALA A 239 -8.82 -20.83 19.80
CA ALA A 239 -10.16 -20.27 19.81
C ALA A 239 -11.17 -21.17 19.08
N LEU A 240 -10.80 -21.72 17.92
CA LEU A 240 -11.62 -22.72 17.23
C LEU A 240 -11.84 -23.98 18.08
N GLY A 241 -10.82 -24.47 18.79
CA GLY A 241 -10.96 -25.61 19.69
C GLY A 241 -11.95 -25.35 20.81
N ARG A 242 -11.87 -24.16 21.44
CA ARG A 242 -12.82 -23.73 22.48
C ARG A 242 -14.23 -23.53 21.92
N TYR A 243 -14.36 -23.03 20.69
CA TYR A 243 -15.64 -22.92 20.00
C TYR A 243 -16.27 -24.29 19.75
N HIS A 244 -15.52 -25.28 19.26
CA HIS A 244 -16.05 -26.64 19.05
C HIS A 244 -16.42 -27.34 20.36
N ALA A 245 -15.67 -27.10 21.43
CA ALA A 245 -15.99 -27.68 22.75
C ALA A 245 -17.22 -27.06 23.42
N SER A 246 -17.46 -25.75 23.25
CA SER A 246 -18.50 -25.02 24.00
C SER A 246 -19.70 -24.57 23.16
N GLY A 247 -19.58 -24.59 21.83
CA GLY A 247 -20.57 -24.02 20.89
C GLY A 247 -20.65 -22.49 20.92
N SER A 248 -19.78 -21.80 21.67
CA SER A 248 -19.82 -20.34 21.84
C SER A 248 -18.44 -19.71 21.74
N VAL A 249 -18.37 -18.42 21.41
CA VAL A 249 -17.12 -17.66 21.29
C VAL A 249 -16.99 -16.73 22.49
N CYS A 250 -15.87 -16.77 23.22
CA CYS A 250 -15.64 -15.87 24.35
C CYS A 250 -15.23 -14.47 23.88
N GLU A 251 -15.24 -13.49 24.78
CA GLU A 251 -14.92 -12.10 24.42
C GLU A 251 -13.46 -11.93 23.97
N GLU A 252 -12.54 -12.69 24.55
CA GLU A 252 -11.13 -12.67 24.15
C GLU A 252 -10.94 -13.14 22.71
N ASP A 253 -11.67 -14.17 22.28
CA ASP A 253 -11.63 -14.70 20.92
C ASP A 253 -12.26 -13.73 19.92
N ARG A 254 -13.37 -13.09 20.28
CA ARG A 254 -13.97 -12.04 19.43
C ARG A 254 -12.99 -10.88 19.26
N ARG A 255 -12.29 -10.49 20.32
CA ARG A 255 -11.27 -9.44 20.27
C ARG A 255 -10.10 -9.83 19.38
N LEU A 256 -9.63 -11.08 19.49
CA LEU A 256 -8.57 -11.62 18.62
C LEU A 256 -9.03 -11.64 17.16
N ALA A 257 -10.24 -12.13 16.88
CA ALA A 257 -10.82 -12.12 15.54
C ALA A 257 -10.91 -10.69 14.98
N GLY A 258 -11.37 -9.74 15.79
CA GLY A 258 -11.40 -8.31 15.42
C GLY A 258 -10.01 -7.72 15.16
N GLU A 259 -8.97 -8.16 15.87
CA GLU A 259 -7.58 -7.78 15.59
C GLU A 259 -7.14 -8.28 14.20
N VAL A 260 -7.44 -9.54 13.88
CA VAL A 260 -7.10 -10.15 12.59
C VAL A 260 -7.86 -9.46 11.46
N LEU A 261 -9.16 -9.17 11.62
CA LEU A 261 -9.94 -8.46 10.60
C LEU A 261 -9.38 -7.06 10.32
N ARG A 262 -9.09 -6.27 11.36
CA ARG A 262 -8.46 -4.94 11.20
C ARG A 262 -7.09 -5.02 10.53
N GLY A 263 -6.33 -6.07 10.79
CA GLY A 263 -4.99 -6.23 10.24
C GLY A 263 -4.96 -6.73 8.80
N TYR A 264 -5.88 -7.64 8.43
CA TYR A 264 -5.70 -8.49 7.26
C TYR A 264 -6.90 -8.55 6.31
N ALA A 265 -8.10 -8.10 6.69
CA ALA A 265 -9.29 -8.24 5.84
C ALA A 265 -9.15 -7.53 4.47
N SER A 266 -8.46 -6.38 4.46
CA SER A 266 -8.23 -5.55 3.28
C SER A 266 -6.94 -5.90 2.52
N LEU A 267 -6.16 -6.87 3.01
CA LEU A 267 -4.83 -7.16 2.49
C LEU A 267 -4.92 -7.84 1.12
N ARG A 268 -4.27 -7.26 0.12
CA ARG A 268 -4.11 -7.85 -1.21
C ARG A 268 -2.90 -8.78 -1.25
N ALA A 269 -3.14 -10.05 -1.58
CA ALA A 269 -2.10 -11.07 -1.70
C ALA A 269 -1.75 -11.33 -3.18
N GLU A 270 -0.51 -10.99 -3.56
CA GLU A 270 -0.05 -11.07 -4.95
C GLU A 270 0.29 -12.51 -5.39
N THR A 271 0.81 -13.33 -4.48
CA THR A 271 1.22 -14.72 -4.79
C THR A 271 0.23 -15.75 -4.26
N ASP A 272 0.19 -16.93 -4.89
CA ASP A 272 -0.67 -18.05 -4.47
C ASP A 272 -0.38 -18.47 -3.02
N VAL A 273 0.89 -18.45 -2.60
CA VAL A 273 1.29 -18.80 -1.23
C VAL A 273 0.77 -17.77 -0.23
N MET A 274 0.87 -16.47 -0.55
CA MET A 274 0.32 -15.41 0.31
C MET A 274 -1.20 -15.52 0.41
N ARG A 275 -1.89 -15.78 -0.71
CA ARG A 275 -3.33 -16.00 -0.74
C ARG A 275 -3.73 -17.18 0.17
N CYS A 276 -2.98 -18.28 0.12
CA CYS A 276 -3.25 -19.44 0.99
C CYS A 276 -3.12 -19.10 2.47
N LYS A 277 -2.04 -18.40 2.87
CA LYS A 277 -1.82 -18.02 4.27
C LYS A 277 -2.86 -17.01 4.77
N LEU A 278 -3.21 -16.04 3.93
CA LEU A 278 -4.24 -15.05 4.25
C LEU A 278 -5.61 -15.73 4.42
N CYS A 279 -5.98 -16.63 3.52
CA CYS A 279 -7.20 -17.42 3.64
C CYS A 279 -7.22 -18.26 4.93
N ALA A 280 -6.08 -18.86 5.29
CA ALA A 280 -5.94 -19.66 6.50
C ALA A 280 -6.06 -18.86 7.80
N LEU A 281 -5.77 -17.55 7.76
CA LEU A 281 -6.02 -16.64 8.89
C LEU A 281 -7.47 -16.14 8.90
N LEU A 282 -8.02 -15.77 7.76
CA LEU A 282 -9.33 -15.10 7.68
C LEU A 282 -10.52 -16.06 7.82
N LEU A 283 -10.45 -17.29 7.31
CA LEU A 283 -11.56 -18.24 7.41
C LEU A 283 -11.95 -18.57 8.86
N PRO A 284 -11.02 -18.99 9.75
CA PRO A 284 -11.36 -19.21 11.16
C PRO A 284 -11.80 -17.92 11.85
N THR A 285 -11.24 -16.77 11.44
CA THR A 285 -11.62 -15.46 11.96
C THR A 285 -13.09 -15.15 11.68
N TYR A 286 -13.57 -15.32 10.44
CA TYR A 286 -14.98 -15.09 10.09
C TYR A 286 -15.92 -16.07 10.79
N LYS A 287 -15.48 -17.32 10.98
CA LYS A 287 -16.23 -18.31 11.78
C LYS A 287 -16.41 -17.84 13.22
N LEU A 288 -15.34 -17.37 13.85
CA LEU A 288 -15.35 -16.90 15.25
C LEU A 288 -16.04 -15.54 15.41
N SER A 289 -16.03 -14.67 14.40
CA SER A 289 -16.75 -13.39 14.45
C SER A 289 -18.25 -13.54 14.20
N GLY A 290 -18.70 -14.67 13.64
CA GLY A 290 -20.09 -14.89 13.24
C GLY A 290 -20.49 -14.19 11.94
N ASP A 291 -19.51 -13.75 11.12
CA ASP A 291 -19.78 -13.15 9.81
C ASP A 291 -19.98 -14.26 8.77
N GLU A 292 -21.19 -14.82 8.73
CA GLU A 292 -21.54 -15.95 7.86
C GLU A 292 -21.38 -15.62 6.38
N GLU A 293 -21.72 -14.40 5.96
CA GLU A 293 -21.60 -14.02 4.56
C GLU A 293 -20.13 -13.96 4.12
N ALA A 294 -19.27 -13.32 4.91
CA ALA A 294 -17.84 -13.26 4.60
C ALA A 294 -17.20 -14.65 4.68
N PHE A 295 -17.64 -15.48 5.62
CA PHE A 295 -17.22 -16.88 5.72
C PHE A 295 -17.55 -17.66 4.44
N VAL A 296 -18.80 -17.62 3.97
CA VAL A 296 -19.23 -18.33 2.75
C VAL A 296 -18.46 -17.85 1.52
N ARG A 297 -18.31 -16.51 1.35
CA ARG A 297 -17.55 -15.93 0.23
C ARG A 297 -16.08 -16.40 0.23
N LEU A 298 -15.43 -16.39 1.39
CA LEU A 298 -14.04 -16.83 1.50
C LEU A 298 -13.91 -18.35 1.32
N HIS A 299 -14.84 -19.12 1.85
CA HIS A 299 -14.90 -20.58 1.67
C HIS A 299 -14.96 -20.95 0.18
N ASP A 300 -15.85 -20.30 -0.58
CA ASP A 300 -15.95 -20.52 -2.03
C ASP A 300 -14.66 -20.12 -2.76
N THR A 301 -14.04 -19.02 -2.35
CA THR A 301 -12.73 -18.58 -2.86
C THR A 301 -11.65 -19.65 -2.60
N MET A 302 -11.57 -20.18 -1.38
CA MET A 302 -10.62 -21.25 -1.02
C MET A 302 -10.87 -22.52 -1.83
N ARG A 303 -12.14 -22.89 -2.05
CA ARG A 303 -12.50 -24.04 -2.90
C ARG A 303 -11.98 -23.87 -4.32
N GLY A 304 -12.09 -22.67 -4.89
CA GLY A 304 -11.54 -22.33 -6.20
C GLY A 304 -10.00 -22.30 -6.24
N LEU A 305 -9.35 -22.00 -5.12
CA LEU A 305 -7.88 -21.99 -5.01
C LEU A 305 -7.26 -23.39 -4.92
N LEU A 306 -7.93 -24.36 -4.28
CA LEU A 306 -7.40 -25.72 -4.07
C LEU A 306 -6.80 -26.39 -5.33
N PRO A 307 -7.46 -26.40 -6.51
CA PRO A 307 -6.93 -27.06 -7.71
C PRO A 307 -5.73 -26.34 -8.34
N VAL A 308 -5.56 -25.03 -8.10
CA VAL A 308 -4.48 -24.24 -8.72
C VAL A 308 -3.21 -24.18 -7.85
N VAL A 309 -3.33 -24.47 -6.54
CA VAL A 309 -2.20 -24.42 -5.61
C VAL A 309 -1.30 -25.66 -5.80
N LYS A 310 -0.14 -25.43 -6.44
CA LYS A 310 0.86 -26.49 -6.70
C LYS A 310 1.68 -26.89 -5.48
N ALA A 311 1.87 -25.97 -4.52
CA ALA A 311 2.71 -26.21 -3.35
C ALA A 311 1.99 -27.11 -2.34
N PRO A 312 2.49 -28.34 -2.05
CA PRO A 312 1.78 -29.31 -1.19
C PRO A 312 1.50 -28.78 0.21
N GLN A 313 2.44 -28.04 0.80
CA GLN A 313 2.28 -27.43 2.13
C GLN A 313 1.19 -26.36 2.17
N SER A 314 1.08 -25.54 1.12
CA SER A 314 0.04 -24.51 1.02
C SER A 314 -1.33 -25.11 0.79
N ARG A 315 -1.41 -26.19 -0.01
CA ARG A 315 -2.64 -26.95 -0.22
C ARG A 315 -3.10 -27.64 1.07
N ALA A 316 -2.18 -28.27 1.80
CA ALA A 316 -2.49 -28.85 3.11
C ALA A 316 -2.95 -27.81 4.13
N LEU A 317 -2.31 -26.63 4.17
CA LEU A 317 -2.76 -25.51 5.02
C LEU A 317 -4.21 -25.13 4.74
N LEU A 318 -4.60 -24.99 3.47
CA LEU A 318 -5.98 -24.70 3.09
C LEU A 318 -6.93 -25.81 3.53
N LEU A 319 -6.58 -27.08 3.27
CA LEU A 319 -7.44 -28.23 3.58
C LEU A 319 -7.64 -28.43 5.07
N VAL A 320 -6.57 -28.35 5.87
CA VAL A 320 -6.63 -28.43 7.34
C VAL A 320 -7.47 -27.29 7.90
N THR A 321 -7.34 -26.07 7.37
CA THR A 321 -8.17 -24.93 7.79
C THR A 321 -9.64 -25.12 7.41
N LEU A 322 -9.91 -25.53 6.17
CA LEU A 322 -11.28 -25.79 5.68
C LEU A 322 -11.95 -26.86 6.53
N TYR A 323 -11.27 -27.98 6.79
CA TYR A 323 -11.78 -29.03 7.66
C TYR A 323 -12.13 -28.48 9.05
N GLY A 324 -11.17 -27.86 9.74
CA GLY A 324 -11.39 -27.34 11.10
C GLY A 324 -12.50 -26.28 11.21
N CYS A 325 -12.83 -25.57 10.12
CA CYS A 325 -13.89 -24.56 10.12
C CYS A 325 -15.27 -25.09 9.70
N THR A 326 -15.33 -26.20 8.96
CA THR A 326 -16.55 -26.67 8.29
C THR A 326 -17.02 -28.05 8.71
N ASP A 327 -16.17 -28.81 9.40
CA ASP A 327 -16.43 -30.22 9.75
C ASP A 327 -16.77 -31.10 8.52
N ASN A 328 -16.21 -30.75 7.36
CA ASN A 328 -16.53 -31.44 6.12
C ASN A 328 -15.63 -32.66 5.89
N ALA A 329 -16.26 -33.83 5.76
CA ALA A 329 -15.59 -35.11 5.56
C ALA A 329 -14.70 -35.18 4.30
N LEU A 330 -15.02 -34.43 3.24
CA LEU A 330 -14.18 -34.37 2.04
C LEU A 330 -12.86 -33.65 2.33
N TYR A 331 -12.92 -32.48 2.98
CA TYR A 331 -11.71 -31.73 3.35
C TYR A 331 -10.86 -32.50 4.34
N ARG A 332 -11.48 -33.19 5.29
CA ARG A 332 -10.80 -34.11 6.20
C ARG A 332 -10.00 -35.17 5.44
N ARG A 333 -10.64 -35.94 4.56
CA ARG A 333 -9.97 -36.99 3.77
C ARG A 333 -8.80 -36.43 2.98
N MET A 334 -9.01 -35.34 2.25
CA MET A 334 -7.99 -34.69 1.45
C MET A 334 -6.83 -34.13 2.30
N ALA A 335 -7.10 -33.68 3.52
CA ALA A 335 -6.08 -33.22 4.45
C ALA A 335 -5.18 -34.38 4.91
N HIS A 336 -5.77 -35.50 5.34
CA HIS A 336 -5.04 -36.71 5.73
C HIS A 336 -4.18 -37.27 4.60
N GLU A 337 -4.73 -37.38 3.38
CA GLU A 337 -3.99 -37.82 2.19
C GLU A 337 -2.69 -37.03 1.94
N LEU A 338 -2.65 -35.74 2.33
CA LEU A 338 -1.47 -34.90 2.17
C LEU A 338 -0.56 -34.87 3.41
N VAL A 339 -1.13 -34.91 4.60
CA VAL A 339 -0.42 -34.66 5.87
C VAL A 339 0.13 -35.94 6.48
N ASP A 340 -0.58 -37.07 6.39
CA ASP A 340 -0.17 -38.34 7.00
C ASP A 340 1.22 -38.81 6.54
N PRO A 341 1.60 -38.68 5.25
CA PRO A 341 2.96 -39.03 4.81
C PRO A 341 4.09 -38.25 5.50
N TRP A 342 3.78 -37.12 6.16
CA TRP A 342 4.78 -36.33 6.88
C TRP A 342 5.05 -36.82 8.29
N GLN A 343 4.21 -37.71 8.84
CA GLN A 343 4.42 -38.26 10.18
C GLN A 343 5.64 -39.20 10.23
N VAL A 344 5.96 -39.83 9.10
CA VAL A 344 7.13 -40.71 8.94
C VAL A 344 8.38 -39.98 8.43
N ASP A 345 8.29 -38.67 8.19
CA ASP A 345 9.43 -37.82 7.83
C ASP A 345 10.36 -37.70 9.05
N PRO A 346 11.66 -38.06 8.96
CA PRO A 346 12.56 -38.03 10.12
C PRO A 346 12.95 -36.61 10.56
N SER A 347 12.72 -35.59 9.72
CA SER A 347 13.02 -34.19 10.06
C SER A 347 12.04 -33.21 9.40
N PRO A 348 10.76 -33.23 9.80
CA PRO A 348 9.74 -32.40 9.19
C PRO A 348 9.97 -30.93 9.56
N LYS A 349 9.79 -30.04 8.58
CA LYS A 349 9.85 -28.58 8.81
C LYS A 349 8.78 -28.16 9.84
N LYS A 350 9.06 -27.10 10.61
CA LYS A 350 8.14 -26.52 11.62
C LYS A 350 6.69 -26.35 11.10
N SER A 351 6.52 -25.91 9.85
CA SER A 351 5.20 -25.76 9.23
C SER A 351 4.44 -27.07 9.03
N LYS A 352 5.13 -28.17 8.70
CA LYS A 352 4.51 -29.50 8.60
C LYS A 352 4.10 -30.01 9.98
N LEU A 353 4.98 -29.86 10.98
CA LEU A 353 4.68 -30.24 12.37
C LEU A 353 3.43 -29.52 12.90
N SER A 354 3.29 -28.22 12.63
CA SER A 354 2.09 -27.47 12.99
C SER A 354 0.83 -28.03 12.32
N LEU A 355 0.90 -28.40 11.02
CA LEU A 355 -0.25 -28.96 10.30
C LEU A 355 -0.63 -30.36 10.77
N ILE A 356 0.35 -31.22 11.09
CA ILE A 356 0.12 -32.55 11.68
C ILE A 356 -0.64 -32.38 13.00
N ARG A 357 -0.13 -31.51 13.89
CA ARG A 357 -0.75 -31.27 15.19
C ARG A 357 -2.19 -30.74 15.03
N ARG A 358 -2.38 -29.71 14.22
CA ARG A 358 -3.70 -29.09 13.99
C ARG A 358 -4.72 -30.07 13.41
N LEU A 359 -4.31 -30.94 12.49
CA LEU A 359 -5.19 -31.95 11.91
C LEU A 359 -5.69 -32.92 12.99
N GLY A 360 -4.77 -33.44 13.82
CA GLY A 360 -5.13 -34.31 14.94
C GLY A 360 -5.98 -33.62 16.01
N ASP A 361 -5.69 -32.34 16.30
CA ASP A 361 -6.51 -31.53 17.22
C ASP A 361 -7.95 -31.39 16.68
N TYR A 362 -8.12 -31.15 15.37
CA TYR A 362 -9.46 -31.09 14.76
C TYR A 362 -10.19 -32.43 14.77
N ASP A 363 -9.50 -33.54 14.50
CA ASP A 363 -10.12 -34.86 14.62
C ASP A 363 -10.62 -35.12 16.05
N ARG A 364 -9.85 -34.72 17.06
CA ARG A 364 -10.27 -34.84 18.46
C ARG A 364 -11.47 -33.96 18.78
N TRP A 365 -11.40 -32.67 18.42
CA TRP A 365 -12.46 -31.71 18.77
C TRP A 365 -13.77 -31.99 18.06
N LEU A 366 -13.72 -32.58 16.85
CA LEU A 366 -14.89 -32.92 16.05
C LEU A 366 -15.37 -34.37 16.25
N GLY A 367 -14.69 -35.16 17.10
CA GLY A 367 -15.09 -36.54 17.40
C GLY A 367 -14.82 -37.53 16.27
N HIS A 368 -13.79 -37.27 15.46
CA HIS A 368 -13.39 -38.06 14.30
C HIS A 368 -12.15 -38.92 14.52
N GLU A 369 -11.63 -39.01 15.76
CA GLU A 369 -10.54 -39.92 16.09
C GLU A 369 -10.90 -41.35 15.64
N SER A 370 -9.98 -42.00 14.94
CA SER A 370 -10.13 -43.42 14.61
C SER A 370 -10.13 -44.21 15.91
N VAL A 371 -11.26 -44.84 16.24
CA VAL A 371 -11.35 -45.83 17.30
C VAL A 371 -10.65 -47.10 16.81
N ASP A 372 -9.32 -47.11 16.72
CA ASP A 372 -8.54 -48.31 16.49
C ASP A 372 -7.14 -48.12 17.10
N SER A 373 -6.89 -48.88 18.17
CA SER A 373 -5.59 -49.10 18.84
C SER A 373 -4.83 -50.23 18.18
#